data_AF-A0A6I6CA54-F1
#
_entry.id   AF-A0A6I6CA54-F1
#
_cell.length_a   1.000
_cell.length_b   1.000
_cell.length_c   1.000
_cell.angle_alpha   90.00
_cell.angle_beta   90.00
_cell.angle_gamma   90.00
#
_symmetry.space_group_name_H-M   'P 1'
#
loop_
_entity.id
_entity.type
_entity.pdbx_description
1 polymer ?
#
loop_
_entity_poly.entity_id
_entity_poly.type
_entity_poly.pdbx_seq_one_letter_code
_entity_poly.pdbx_strand_id
1 'polypeptide(L)'
;MKKLIKLIFGISLTTVISSTVVSCSHKIKLSENDIKNMINEEYSKSDMYYRSMEDVNNVLSNIFMKYNNYIQLNSVGNPNQEGYLIKANKIEETTAKISFSITAQKIEKVGSEFIVNDDFFYNQTYKTFKWIDKLSVDNDKFQTDFYNKTVSIKILNFEDLDGISYKIVDGKEWVEKSDFDSINKNIFNITIIPNLESYQSNRIIRFLFKAKNAKEYTNIEIENVIKTYDPIIETDIKNNEITTKWGNKIEFNILDYAKYKNLKVAPTSYSNSLIEDFVINNGKVTTTMLYRNDEYNTFFQSSYFWLNIMADDIPSPTKIKIIANPIDTPFVNNNNESNINLNVSKENEILFDKKIKNKKLHFKEDDAKKYLLFKNGNVESNGVDYSGLDKMIIEGWVFDKSKNYIWCNLSFDKEFILLNNSIVTKNLVYNFFFILKEYKINDIKINDQNTIIQSNDDNDLNYEINNNIVDVYTKADNFYLKIKTEEFRKFNSIIEEFSDDDTDIKLEYTFDIYQYYKEYCDIKISYFSYLDEKLISTKLKFGYNQYDLNFKVHLS
;
A
#
# COMPACT_ATOMS: atom_id res chain seq x y z
N MET A 1 -43.06 34.47 6.58
CA MET A 1 -43.68 33.14 6.80
C MET A 1 -44.36 32.75 5.48
N LYS A 2 -43.72 31.95 4.64
CA LYS A 2 -43.91 30.48 4.55
C LYS A 2 -45.40 30.09 4.61
N LYS A 3 -45.86 29.50 3.49
CA LYS A 3 -47.08 28.71 3.25
C LYS A 3 -48.14 29.41 2.39
N LEU A 4 -48.00 29.28 1.06
CA LEU A 4 -49.09 28.80 0.21
C LEU A 4 -48.57 28.15 -1.09
N ILE A 5 -47.49 27.36 -0.98
CA ILE A 5 -47.25 26.24 -1.91
C ILE A 5 -47.95 25.06 -1.25
N LYS A 6 -49.22 24.88 -1.58
CA LYS A 6 -50.03 23.66 -1.36
C LYS A 6 -51.39 23.87 -2.03
N LEU A 7 -51.40 23.83 -3.35
CA LEU A 7 -52.59 23.44 -4.13
C LEU A 7 -52.17 22.87 -5.50
N ILE A 8 -51.22 21.94 -5.47
CA ILE A 8 -51.08 20.91 -6.51
C ILE A 8 -51.10 19.60 -5.74
N PHE A 9 -52.29 19.10 -5.44
CA PHE A 9 -52.59 17.71 -5.14
C PHE A 9 -54.11 17.62 -4.99
N GLY A 10 -54.77 16.94 -5.93
CA GLY A 10 -56.12 16.44 -5.74
C GLY A 10 -57.25 17.25 -6.37
N ILE A 11 -57.28 17.33 -7.70
CA ILE A 11 -58.53 17.15 -8.44
C ILE A 11 -58.23 16.17 -9.59
N SER A 12 -58.80 14.97 -9.44
CA SER A 12 -59.08 14.02 -10.51
C SER A 12 -59.76 14.76 -11.67
N LEU A 13 -59.03 14.96 -12.76
CA LEU A 13 -59.55 15.40 -14.04
C LEU A 13 -59.20 14.34 -15.09
N THR A 14 -60.02 13.30 -15.14
CA THR A 14 -60.49 12.77 -16.42
C THR A 14 -61.17 13.92 -17.18
N THR A 15 -60.37 14.75 -17.82
CA THR A 15 -60.81 15.56 -18.95
C THR A 15 -59.76 15.43 -20.04
N VAL A 16 -60.22 14.83 -21.13
CA VAL A 16 -59.57 14.83 -22.43
C VAL A 16 -59.31 16.27 -22.81
N ILE A 17 -58.07 16.75 -22.67
CA ILE A 17 -57.64 17.95 -23.38
C ILE A 17 -57.37 17.50 -24.81
N SER A 18 -58.41 17.53 -25.65
CA SER A 18 -58.21 17.66 -27.08
C SER A 18 -57.60 19.04 -27.31
N SER A 19 -56.28 19.12 -27.34
CA SER A 19 -55.65 20.27 -27.97
C SER A 19 -55.93 20.14 -29.45
N THR A 20 -56.94 20.86 -29.93
CA THR A 20 -57.10 21.12 -31.36
C THR A 20 -55.92 21.99 -31.77
N VAL A 21 -54.79 21.36 -32.10
CA VAL A 21 -53.76 22.03 -32.89
C VAL A 21 -54.37 22.19 -34.28
N VAL A 22 -54.99 23.34 -34.53
CA VAL A 22 -55.35 23.75 -35.88
C VAL A 22 -54.05 24.04 -36.61
N SER A 23 -53.42 22.98 -37.12
CA SER A 23 -52.35 23.09 -38.08
C SER A 23 -52.98 23.51 -39.40
N CYS A 24 -52.82 24.79 -39.77
CA CYS A 24 -52.90 25.21 -41.16
C CYS A 24 -51.69 24.65 -41.93
N SER A 25 -51.54 23.32 -41.98
CA SER A 25 -50.57 22.68 -42.83
C SER A 25 -51.12 22.59 -44.24
N HIS A 26 -50.28 22.91 -45.23
CA HIS A 26 -50.54 22.57 -46.62
C HIS A 26 -50.99 21.09 -46.69
N LYS A 27 -52.07 20.80 -47.43
CA LYS A 27 -52.60 19.44 -47.60
C LYS A 27 -51.56 18.56 -48.29
N ILE A 28 -50.69 17.89 -47.52
CA ILE A 28 -49.86 16.81 -48.04
C ILE A 28 -50.77 15.58 -48.11
N LYS A 29 -51.25 15.25 -49.32
CA LYS A 29 -52.02 14.02 -49.56
C LYS A 29 -51.04 12.86 -49.66
N LEU A 30 -51.15 11.88 -48.78
CA LEU A 30 -50.43 10.60 -48.87
C LEU A 30 -51.17 9.63 -49.81
N SER A 31 -50.43 8.95 -50.68
CA SER A 31 -50.93 7.80 -51.43
C SER A 31 -50.97 6.54 -50.55
N GLU A 32 -51.69 5.51 -51.00
CA GLU A 32 -51.69 4.19 -50.33
C GLU A 32 -50.26 3.62 -50.21
N ASN A 33 -49.44 3.77 -51.25
CA ASN A 33 -48.05 3.30 -51.22
C ASN A 33 -47.19 4.06 -50.20
N ASP A 34 -47.40 5.36 -50.03
CA ASP A 34 -46.69 6.13 -48.99
C ASP A 34 -47.01 5.59 -47.60
N ILE A 35 -48.29 5.31 -47.34
CA ILE A 35 -48.75 4.74 -46.06
C ILE A 35 -48.15 3.35 -45.83
N LYS A 36 -48.15 2.48 -46.84
CA LYS A 36 -47.52 1.14 -46.77
C LYS A 36 -46.04 1.25 -46.43
N ASN A 37 -45.32 2.14 -47.12
CA ASN A 37 -43.89 2.33 -46.92
C ASN A 37 -43.60 2.84 -45.52
N MET A 38 -44.35 3.84 -45.03
CA MET A 38 -44.19 4.37 -43.68
C MET A 38 -44.42 3.31 -42.59
N ILE A 39 -45.39 2.40 -42.77
CA ILE A 39 -45.61 1.28 -41.84
C ILE A 39 -44.45 0.28 -41.93
N ASN A 40 -44.05 -0.11 -43.14
CA ASN A 40 -43.00 -1.09 -43.34
C ASN A 40 -41.63 -0.62 -42.84
N GLU A 41 -41.29 0.64 -43.07
CA GLU A 41 -40.05 1.26 -42.60
C GLU A 41 -39.91 1.17 -41.08
N GLU A 42 -41.01 1.16 -40.33
CA GLU A 42 -40.97 1.08 -38.87
C GLU A 42 -41.11 -0.35 -38.36
N TYR A 43 -42.12 -1.09 -38.82
CA TYR A 43 -42.49 -2.39 -38.23
C TYR A 43 -41.78 -3.59 -38.85
N SER A 44 -41.18 -3.46 -40.03
CA SER A 44 -40.45 -4.57 -40.68
C SER A 44 -38.96 -4.61 -40.31
N LYS A 45 -38.49 -3.71 -39.45
CA LYS A 45 -37.12 -3.72 -38.91
C LYS A 45 -36.92 -4.95 -38.02
N SER A 46 -35.82 -5.67 -38.26
CA SER A 46 -35.52 -6.93 -37.55
C SER A 46 -35.16 -6.78 -36.07
N ASP A 47 -34.91 -5.55 -35.60
CA ASP A 47 -34.42 -5.20 -34.26
C ASP A 47 -35.42 -4.35 -33.47
N MET A 48 -36.69 -4.32 -33.89
CA MET A 48 -37.76 -3.61 -33.17
C MET A 48 -38.38 -4.48 -32.09
N TYR A 49 -38.41 -3.95 -30.87
CA TYR A 49 -39.06 -4.57 -29.71
C TYR A 49 -40.04 -3.58 -29.08
N TYR A 50 -41.08 -4.08 -28.41
CA TYR A 50 -42.12 -3.27 -27.76
C TYR A 50 -42.39 -3.76 -26.34
N ARG A 51 -42.74 -2.90 -25.37
CA ARG A 51 -43.08 -3.38 -24.01
C ARG A 51 -44.49 -3.95 -23.96
N SER A 52 -45.41 -3.41 -24.75
CA SER A 52 -46.82 -3.78 -24.78
C SER A 52 -47.49 -3.43 -26.11
N MET A 53 -48.76 -3.80 -26.27
CA MET A 53 -49.58 -3.34 -27.39
C MET A 53 -49.81 -1.82 -27.37
N GLU A 54 -49.77 -1.19 -26.20
CA GLU A 54 -49.86 0.26 -26.07
C GLU A 54 -48.67 0.95 -26.76
N ASP A 55 -47.44 0.42 -26.57
CA ASP A 55 -46.25 0.92 -27.27
C ASP A 55 -46.39 0.79 -28.79
N VAL A 56 -46.93 -0.32 -29.28
CA VAL A 56 -47.21 -0.53 -30.71
C VAL A 56 -48.15 0.56 -31.23
N ASN A 57 -49.24 0.85 -30.51
CA ASN A 57 -50.19 1.90 -30.86
C ASN A 57 -49.58 3.30 -30.80
N ASN A 58 -48.71 3.55 -29.82
CA ASN A 58 -48.01 4.83 -29.68
C ASN A 58 -47.03 5.06 -30.83
N VAL A 59 -46.29 4.03 -31.25
CA VAL A 59 -45.43 4.10 -32.44
C VAL A 59 -46.25 4.38 -33.70
N LEU A 60 -47.38 3.68 -33.88
CA LEU A 60 -48.27 3.92 -35.02
C LEU A 60 -48.82 5.35 -35.02
N SER A 61 -49.16 5.86 -33.83
CA SER A 61 -49.60 7.24 -33.62
C SER A 61 -48.53 8.25 -33.99
N ASN A 62 -47.27 7.97 -33.63
CA ASN A 62 -46.14 8.84 -33.96
C ASN A 62 -45.84 8.87 -35.46
N ILE A 63 -45.92 7.74 -36.16
CA ILE A 63 -45.75 7.66 -37.63
C ILE A 63 -46.73 8.62 -38.32
N PHE A 64 -47.98 8.65 -37.87
CA PHE A 64 -49.06 9.39 -38.53
C PHE A 64 -49.49 10.69 -37.82
N MET A 65 -48.79 11.13 -36.78
CA MET A 65 -49.17 12.29 -35.94
C MET A 65 -49.39 13.57 -36.77
N LYS A 66 -48.57 13.78 -37.81
CA LYS A 66 -48.66 14.95 -38.71
C LYS A 66 -49.83 14.89 -39.70
N TYR A 67 -50.50 13.74 -39.80
CA TYR A 67 -51.57 13.43 -40.76
C TYR A 67 -52.91 13.14 -40.07
N ASN A 68 -53.07 13.53 -38.80
CA ASN A 68 -54.29 13.30 -38.00
C ASN A 68 -55.60 13.79 -38.66
N ASN A 69 -55.51 14.80 -39.52
CA ASN A 69 -56.65 15.32 -40.29
C ASN A 69 -57.05 14.43 -41.49
N TYR A 70 -56.33 13.34 -41.77
CA TYR A 70 -56.59 12.48 -42.95
C TYR A 70 -56.46 10.99 -42.61
N ILE A 71 -55.69 10.66 -41.58
CA ILE A 71 -55.50 9.30 -41.08
C ILE A 71 -56.14 9.19 -39.71
N GLN A 72 -57.15 8.35 -39.61
CA GLN A 72 -57.78 7.96 -38.36
C GLN A 72 -57.10 6.70 -37.84
N LEU A 73 -56.68 6.71 -36.58
CA LEU A 73 -56.02 5.58 -35.93
C LEU A 73 -56.94 4.94 -34.91
N ASN A 74 -57.13 3.62 -35.00
CA ASN A 74 -57.89 2.82 -34.03
C ASN A 74 -59.30 3.40 -33.70
N SER A 75 -59.90 4.18 -34.60
CA SER A 75 -61.19 4.86 -34.38
C SER A 75 -62.36 3.87 -34.40
N VAL A 76 -63.28 4.05 -33.46
CA VAL A 76 -64.53 3.26 -33.29
C VAL A 76 -65.76 4.03 -33.79
N GLY A 77 -65.62 5.32 -34.13
CA GLY A 77 -66.72 6.19 -34.56
C GLY A 77 -66.88 6.29 -36.08
N ASN A 78 -68.03 6.81 -36.52
CA ASN A 78 -68.28 7.10 -37.93
C ASN A 78 -67.33 8.20 -38.43
N PRO A 79 -66.66 8.01 -39.58
CA PRO A 79 -65.79 9.04 -40.12
C PRO A 79 -66.61 10.25 -40.62
N ASN A 80 -65.98 11.43 -40.62
CA ASN A 80 -66.61 12.70 -41.01
C ASN A 80 -65.94 13.37 -42.22
N GLN A 81 -64.96 12.71 -42.85
CA GLN A 81 -64.25 13.17 -44.04
C GLN A 81 -63.57 11.98 -44.76
N GLU A 82 -63.23 12.15 -46.04
CA GLU A 82 -62.42 11.18 -46.79
C GLU A 82 -61.00 11.10 -46.21
N GLY A 83 -60.41 9.91 -46.25
CA GLY A 83 -59.20 9.61 -45.51
C GLY A 83 -58.80 8.16 -45.53
N TYR A 84 -58.04 7.76 -44.53
CA TYR A 84 -57.68 6.38 -44.27
C TYR A 84 -57.93 6.02 -42.81
N LEU A 85 -58.35 4.78 -42.58
CA LEU A 85 -58.45 4.19 -41.25
C LEU A 85 -57.34 3.15 -41.12
N ILE A 86 -56.44 3.36 -40.17
CA ILE A 86 -55.36 2.42 -39.86
C ILE A 86 -55.59 1.86 -38.45
N LYS A 87 -55.56 0.53 -38.32
CA LYS A 87 -55.78 -0.16 -37.04
C LYS A 87 -54.60 -1.06 -36.74
N ALA A 88 -54.10 -1.00 -35.52
CA ALA A 88 -53.22 -2.02 -34.98
C ALA A 88 -54.03 -2.94 -34.06
N ASN A 89 -54.15 -4.21 -34.45
CA ASN A 89 -54.96 -5.19 -33.74
C ASN A 89 -54.05 -6.19 -33.04
N LYS A 90 -54.25 -6.36 -31.74
CA LYS A 90 -53.54 -7.38 -30.96
C LYS A 90 -53.99 -8.77 -31.39
N ILE A 91 -53.05 -9.64 -31.74
CA ILE A 91 -53.30 -11.05 -31.99
C ILE A 91 -52.98 -11.85 -30.71
N GLU A 92 -51.77 -11.65 -30.19
CA GLU A 92 -51.27 -12.36 -29.00
C GLU A 92 -50.33 -11.44 -28.23
N GLU A 93 -50.38 -11.54 -26.90
CA GLU A 93 -49.43 -10.86 -26.03
C GLU A 93 -49.12 -11.75 -24.82
N THR A 94 -47.88 -12.22 -24.75
CA THR A 94 -47.35 -12.98 -23.62
C THR A 94 -46.36 -12.12 -22.82
N THR A 95 -45.72 -12.71 -21.81
CA THR A 95 -44.59 -12.08 -21.12
C THR A 95 -43.38 -11.90 -22.05
N ALA A 96 -43.15 -12.85 -22.96
CA ALA A 96 -41.97 -12.89 -23.84
C ALA A 96 -42.16 -12.13 -25.15
N LYS A 97 -43.35 -12.22 -25.74
CA LYS A 97 -43.58 -11.88 -27.16
C LYS A 97 -44.88 -11.10 -27.35
N ILE A 98 -44.90 -10.33 -28.42
CA ILE A 98 -46.10 -9.66 -28.91
C ILE A 98 -46.29 -9.98 -30.40
N SER A 99 -47.52 -10.31 -30.76
CA SER A 99 -47.97 -10.52 -32.13
C SER A 99 -49.16 -9.62 -32.41
N PHE A 100 -49.11 -8.87 -33.50
CA PHE A 100 -50.15 -7.92 -33.86
C PHE A 100 -50.27 -7.81 -35.39
N SER A 101 -51.41 -7.35 -35.88
CA SER A 101 -51.59 -6.98 -37.28
C SER A 101 -51.79 -5.47 -37.41
N ILE A 102 -51.30 -4.91 -38.52
CA ILE A 102 -51.64 -3.55 -38.94
C ILE A 102 -52.47 -3.65 -40.20
N THR A 103 -53.67 -3.07 -40.16
CA THR A 103 -54.59 -3.00 -41.30
C THR A 103 -54.83 -1.56 -41.71
N ALA A 104 -54.96 -1.30 -43.01
CA ALA A 104 -55.31 0.02 -43.54
C ALA A 104 -56.44 -0.09 -44.58
N GLN A 105 -57.45 0.76 -44.41
CA GLN A 105 -58.64 0.86 -45.26
C GLN A 105 -58.86 2.32 -45.68
N LYS A 106 -59.53 2.52 -46.81
CA LYS A 106 -59.87 3.86 -47.30
C LYS A 106 -61.21 4.30 -46.73
N ILE A 107 -61.32 5.60 -46.46
CA ILE A 107 -62.59 6.24 -46.09
C ILE A 107 -63.07 7.03 -47.31
N GLU A 108 -64.24 6.67 -47.82
CA GLU A 108 -64.80 7.21 -49.05
C GLU A 108 -66.15 7.87 -48.77
N LYS A 109 -66.47 8.91 -49.55
CA LYS A 109 -67.78 9.55 -49.47
C LYS A 109 -68.78 8.82 -50.37
N VAL A 110 -69.82 8.25 -49.78
CA VAL A 110 -70.94 7.61 -50.49
C VAL A 110 -72.22 8.37 -50.17
N GLY A 111 -72.74 9.11 -51.16
CA GLY A 111 -73.86 10.02 -50.94
C GLY A 111 -73.51 11.15 -49.97
N SER A 112 -74.26 11.28 -48.88
CA SER A 112 -74.03 12.25 -47.80
C SER A 112 -73.19 11.73 -46.63
N GLU A 113 -72.77 10.47 -46.67
CA GLU A 113 -72.05 9.81 -45.58
C GLU A 113 -70.61 9.48 -45.96
N PHE A 114 -69.76 9.35 -44.94
CA PHE A 114 -68.41 8.81 -45.10
C PHE A 114 -68.41 7.40 -44.53
N ILE A 115 -67.96 6.44 -45.34
CA ILE A 115 -67.91 5.03 -44.95
C ILE A 115 -66.48 4.50 -45.12
N VAL A 116 -66.13 3.53 -44.30
CA VAL A 116 -64.87 2.80 -44.44
C VAL A 116 -65.09 1.71 -45.48
N ASN A 117 -64.25 1.65 -46.50
CA ASN A 117 -64.28 0.59 -47.50
C ASN A 117 -63.94 -0.76 -46.85
N ASP A 118 -64.72 -1.80 -47.17
CA ASP A 118 -64.55 -3.13 -46.59
C ASP A 118 -63.21 -3.78 -46.96
N ASP A 119 -62.60 -3.38 -48.08
CA ASP A 119 -61.33 -3.93 -48.55
C ASP A 119 -60.11 -3.27 -47.88
N PHE A 120 -59.21 -4.12 -47.37
CA PHE A 120 -57.90 -3.71 -46.86
C PHE A 120 -56.92 -3.54 -48.02
N PHE A 121 -56.45 -2.31 -48.27
CA PHE A 121 -55.34 -2.10 -49.19
C PHE A 121 -53.98 -2.48 -48.57
N TYR A 122 -53.94 -2.64 -47.23
CA TYR A 122 -52.79 -3.13 -46.47
C TYR A 122 -53.23 -4.00 -45.28
N ASN A 123 -52.60 -5.17 -45.13
CA ASN A 123 -52.79 -6.07 -44.00
C ASN A 123 -51.51 -6.91 -43.81
N GLN A 124 -50.77 -6.66 -42.74
CA GLN A 124 -49.52 -7.37 -42.41
C GLN A 124 -49.53 -7.77 -40.94
N THR A 125 -48.95 -8.93 -40.64
CA THR A 125 -48.77 -9.44 -39.28
C THR A 125 -47.30 -9.35 -38.87
N TYR A 126 -47.07 -8.83 -37.67
CA TYR A 126 -45.76 -8.69 -37.06
C TYR A 126 -45.68 -9.52 -35.78
N LYS A 127 -44.50 -10.12 -35.55
CA LYS A 127 -44.19 -10.86 -34.34
C LYS A 127 -42.80 -10.47 -33.87
N THR A 128 -42.69 -10.02 -32.61
CA THR A 128 -41.41 -9.66 -32.00
C THR A 128 -41.35 -10.03 -30.52
N PHE A 129 -40.14 -10.10 -29.99
CA PHE A 129 -39.91 -10.19 -28.55
C PHE A 129 -40.27 -8.86 -27.87
N LYS A 130 -40.66 -8.94 -26.61
CA LYS A 130 -40.87 -7.74 -25.80
C LYS A 130 -39.56 -7.14 -25.37
N TRP A 131 -39.55 -5.81 -25.21
CA TRP A 131 -38.47 -5.13 -24.49
C TRP A 131 -38.48 -5.58 -23.03
N ILE A 132 -37.33 -5.96 -22.52
CA ILE A 132 -37.12 -6.22 -21.10
C ILE A 132 -36.04 -5.29 -20.55
N ASP A 133 -36.05 -5.05 -19.24
CA ASP A 133 -35.09 -4.11 -18.65
C ASP A 133 -33.68 -4.74 -18.56
N LYS A 134 -33.57 -5.99 -18.09
CA LYS A 134 -32.30 -6.72 -17.99
C LYS A 134 -32.45 -8.24 -18.09
N LEU A 135 -31.34 -8.91 -18.38
CA LEU A 135 -31.20 -10.36 -18.24
C LEU A 135 -31.11 -10.73 -16.76
N SER A 136 -31.87 -11.73 -16.33
CA SER A 136 -31.91 -12.19 -14.93
C SER A 136 -31.17 -13.52 -14.80
N VAL A 137 -30.26 -13.58 -13.84
CA VAL A 137 -29.51 -14.79 -13.46
C VAL A 137 -29.90 -15.21 -12.06
N ASP A 138 -29.64 -16.48 -11.73
CA ASP A 138 -29.83 -17.04 -10.39
C ASP A 138 -28.91 -16.40 -9.33
N ASN A 139 -27.68 -16.07 -9.72
CA ASN A 139 -26.74 -15.35 -8.89
C ASN A 139 -25.79 -14.52 -9.77
N ASP A 140 -25.38 -13.34 -9.29
CA ASP A 140 -24.45 -12.43 -9.98
C ASP A 140 -23.05 -12.42 -9.38
N LYS A 141 -22.86 -13.11 -8.25
CA LYS A 141 -21.57 -13.27 -7.58
C LYS A 141 -21.31 -14.72 -7.24
N PHE A 142 -20.19 -15.23 -7.72
CA PHE A 142 -19.76 -16.59 -7.49
C PHE A 142 -18.40 -16.61 -6.84
N GLN A 143 -18.13 -17.70 -6.11
CA GLN A 143 -16.83 -17.98 -5.55
C GLN A 143 -16.39 -19.37 -6.01
N THR A 144 -15.16 -19.47 -6.47
CA THR A 144 -14.50 -20.71 -6.87
C THR A 144 -13.14 -20.81 -6.18
N ASP A 145 -12.52 -21.98 -6.23
CA ASP A 145 -11.19 -22.23 -5.71
C ASP A 145 -10.50 -23.33 -6.54
N PHE A 146 -9.32 -23.74 -6.10
CA PHE A 146 -8.55 -24.80 -6.75
C PHE A 146 -9.32 -26.14 -6.87
N TYR A 147 -10.17 -26.47 -5.90
CA TYR A 147 -10.92 -27.73 -5.89
C TYR A 147 -12.17 -27.62 -6.77
N ASN A 148 -12.90 -26.51 -6.66
CA ASN A 148 -14.19 -26.29 -7.30
C ASN A 148 -14.07 -25.34 -8.49
N LYS A 149 -13.29 -25.73 -9.51
CA LYS A 149 -12.89 -24.93 -10.69
C LYS A 149 -14.02 -24.50 -11.63
N THR A 150 -15.24 -24.96 -11.41
CA THR A 150 -16.37 -24.79 -12.33
C THR A 150 -17.45 -23.93 -11.69
N VAL A 151 -17.95 -22.97 -12.45
CA VAL A 151 -19.10 -22.13 -12.10
C VAL A 151 -20.18 -22.31 -13.16
N SER A 152 -21.41 -22.52 -12.74
CA SER A 152 -22.59 -22.61 -13.61
C SER A 152 -23.55 -21.47 -13.28
N ILE A 153 -23.92 -20.70 -14.30
CA ILE A 153 -24.81 -19.55 -14.18
C ILE A 153 -26.14 -19.92 -14.86
N LYS A 154 -27.26 -19.81 -14.16
CA LYS A 154 -28.57 -20.09 -14.73
C LYS A 154 -29.28 -18.79 -15.11
N ILE A 155 -29.59 -18.63 -16.38
CA ILE A 155 -30.38 -17.51 -16.91
C ILE A 155 -31.86 -17.81 -16.69
N LEU A 156 -32.49 -17.07 -15.78
CA LEU A 156 -33.86 -17.32 -15.31
C LEU A 156 -34.92 -16.98 -16.36
N ASN A 157 -34.71 -15.93 -17.15
CA ASN A 157 -35.63 -15.46 -18.18
C ASN A 157 -35.15 -15.78 -19.60
N PHE A 158 -34.52 -16.94 -19.81
CA PHE A 158 -33.94 -17.33 -21.10
C PHE A 158 -34.93 -17.28 -22.27
N GLU A 159 -36.17 -17.72 -22.04
CA GLU A 159 -37.21 -17.78 -23.08
C GLU A 159 -37.71 -16.39 -23.53
N ASP A 160 -37.45 -15.35 -22.74
CA ASP A 160 -37.85 -13.96 -23.01
C ASP A 160 -36.76 -13.17 -23.77
N LEU A 161 -35.57 -13.75 -23.97
CA LEU A 161 -34.39 -13.06 -24.50
C LEU A 161 -34.16 -13.36 -25.98
N ASP A 162 -33.87 -12.32 -26.75
CA ASP A 162 -33.42 -12.43 -28.15
C ASP A 162 -31.89 -12.27 -28.23
N GLY A 163 -31.20 -13.31 -28.71
CA GLY A 163 -29.77 -13.26 -29.04
C GLY A 163 -28.86 -12.91 -27.86
N ILE A 164 -28.67 -13.84 -26.93
CA ILE A 164 -27.76 -13.68 -25.80
C ILE A 164 -26.30 -13.74 -26.28
N SER A 165 -25.49 -12.80 -25.80
CA SER A 165 -24.04 -12.73 -26.01
C SER A 165 -23.35 -12.38 -24.69
N TYR A 166 -22.07 -12.70 -24.59
CA TYR A 166 -21.26 -12.39 -23.42
C TYR A 166 -19.88 -11.88 -23.83
N LYS A 167 -19.24 -11.13 -22.94
CA LYS A 167 -17.82 -10.79 -23.02
C LYS A 167 -17.19 -10.87 -21.64
N ILE A 168 -15.93 -11.32 -21.59
CA ILE A 168 -15.12 -11.26 -20.38
C ILE A 168 -14.38 -9.92 -20.40
N VAL A 169 -14.67 -9.05 -19.44
CA VAL A 169 -14.06 -7.71 -19.37
C VAL A 169 -12.86 -7.64 -18.44
N ASP A 170 -12.70 -8.64 -17.57
CA ASP A 170 -11.61 -8.74 -16.61
C ASP A 170 -11.30 -10.22 -16.33
N GLY A 171 -10.01 -10.57 -16.20
CA GLY A 171 -9.56 -11.93 -15.87
C GLY A 171 -9.76 -13.00 -16.94
N LYS A 172 -9.70 -12.63 -18.24
CA LYS A 172 -9.90 -13.58 -19.36
C LYS A 172 -8.84 -14.69 -19.39
N GLU A 173 -7.61 -14.34 -19.06
CA GLU A 173 -6.45 -15.24 -18.96
C GLU A 173 -6.58 -16.28 -17.83
N TRP A 174 -7.59 -16.16 -16.97
CA TRP A 174 -7.89 -17.11 -15.91
C TRP A 174 -9.08 -18.02 -16.24
N VAL A 175 -9.65 -17.92 -17.44
CA VAL A 175 -10.75 -18.78 -17.90
C VAL A 175 -10.19 -19.80 -18.90
N GLU A 176 -10.35 -21.08 -18.58
CA GLU A 176 -9.96 -22.19 -19.46
C GLU A 176 -10.99 -22.39 -20.57
N LYS A 177 -12.28 -22.41 -20.19
CA LYS A 177 -13.39 -22.61 -21.12
C LYS A 177 -14.65 -21.92 -20.60
N SER A 178 -15.46 -21.39 -21.51
CA SER A 178 -16.82 -20.94 -21.20
C SER A 178 -17.78 -21.18 -22.35
N ASP A 179 -18.90 -21.85 -22.11
CA ASP A 179 -19.94 -22.11 -23.12
C ASP A 179 -21.34 -22.25 -22.50
N PHE A 180 -22.35 -22.17 -23.36
CA PHE A 180 -23.70 -22.60 -22.98
C PHE A 180 -23.77 -24.12 -22.97
N ASP A 181 -24.46 -24.67 -21.99
CA ASP A 181 -24.72 -26.10 -21.93
C ASP A 181 -25.46 -26.55 -23.19
N SER A 182 -24.93 -27.60 -23.83
CA SER A 182 -25.44 -28.12 -25.10
C SER A 182 -26.86 -28.70 -24.99
N ILE A 183 -27.24 -29.18 -23.81
CA ILE A 183 -28.55 -29.78 -23.52
C ILE A 183 -29.47 -28.72 -22.94
N ASN A 184 -29.02 -28.01 -21.90
CA ASN A 184 -29.81 -27.02 -21.19
C ASN A 184 -29.31 -25.60 -21.45
N LYS A 185 -29.73 -25.03 -22.59
CA LYS A 185 -29.25 -23.74 -23.12
C LYS A 185 -29.41 -22.53 -22.18
N ASN A 186 -30.19 -22.63 -21.10
CA ASN A 186 -30.27 -21.57 -20.10
C ASN A 186 -29.13 -21.58 -19.07
N ILE A 187 -28.26 -22.61 -19.09
CA ILE A 187 -27.09 -22.70 -18.23
C ILE A 187 -25.84 -22.29 -19.01
N PHE A 188 -25.06 -21.38 -18.44
CA PHE A 188 -23.76 -20.99 -18.93
C PHE A 188 -22.68 -21.52 -17.98
N ASN A 189 -21.79 -22.37 -18.49
CA ASN A 189 -20.75 -23.03 -17.72
C ASN A 189 -19.40 -22.36 -17.96
N ILE A 190 -18.63 -22.21 -16.88
CA ILE A 190 -17.31 -21.57 -16.88
C ILE A 190 -16.35 -22.48 -16.13
N THR A 191 -15.24 -22.82 -16.77
CA THR A 191 -14.12 -23.54 -16.16
C THR A 191 -12.94 -22.59 -16.00
N ILE A 192 -12.43 -22.50 -14.78
CA ILE A 192 -11.45 -21.49 -14.36
C ILE A 192 -10.09 -22.16 -14.15
N ILE A 193 -9.04 -21.50 -14.64
CA ILE A 193 -7.66 -21.90 -14.40
C ILE A 193 -7.37 -21.71 -12.90
N PRO A 194 -6.97 -22.77 -12.17
CA PRO A 194 -6.78 -22.68 -10.74
C PRO A 194 -5.73 -21.64 -10.35
N ASN A 195 -5.98 -20.92 -9.26
CA ASN A 195 -5.00 -20.00 -8.70
C ASN A 195 -3.93 -20.77 -7.89
N LEU A 196 -2.83 -21.13 -8.56
CA LEU A 196 -1.74 -21.96 -8.00
C LEU A 196 -0.68 -21.14 -7.26
N GLU A 197 -0.62 -19.84 -7.50
CA GLU A 197 0.44 -18.97 -6.99
C GLU A 197 0.01 -18.32 -5.68
N SER A 198 0.58 -18.77 -4.56
CA SER A 198 0.20 -18.31 -3.21
C SER A 198 0.61 -16.87 -2.86
N TYR A 199 1.14 -16.12 -3.81
CA TYR A 199 1.61 -14.75 -3.63
C TYR A 199 0.78 -13.71 -4.39
N GLN A 200 -0.21 -14.14 -5.19
CA GLN A 200 -1.16 -13.21 -5.81
C GLN A 200 -2.34 -12.96 -4.85
N SER A 201 -3.10 -11.88 -5.03
CA SER A 201 -4.39 -11.68 -4.36
C SER A 201 -5.46 -12.61 -4.96
N ASN A 202 -6.64 -12.71 -4.33
CA ASN A 202 -7.81 -13.30 -4.98
C ASN A 202 -8.00 -12.70 -6.38
N ARG A 203 -8.32 -13.55 -7.35
CA ARG A 203 -8.50 -13.15 -8.75
C ARG A 203 -9.98 -12.94 -9.02
N ILE A 204 -10.35 -11.81 -9.60
CA ILE A 204 -11.75 -11.50 -9.93
C ILE A 204 -11.92 -11.57 -11.45
N ILE A 205 -12.83 -12.43 -11.91
CA ILE A 205 -13.20 -12.54 -13.32
C ILE A 205 -14.56 -11.89 -13.49
N ARG A 206 -14.70 -11.02 -14.50
CA ARG A 206 -15.95 -10.29 -14.77
C ARG A 206 -16.52 -10.62 -16.14
N PHE A 207 -17.74 -11.16 -16.16
CA PHE A 207 -18.52 -11.40 -17.36
C PHE A 207 -19.60 -10.33 -17.50
N LEU A 208 -19.73 -9.76 -18.70
CA LEU A 208 -20.86 -8.92 -19.08
C LEU A 208 -21.73 -9.66 -20.10
N PHE A 209 -22.96 -9.99 -19.70
CA PHE A 209 -23.98 -10.57 -20.56
C PHE A 209 -24.86 -9.47 -21.18
N LYS A 210 -25.26 -9.68 -22.43
CA LYS A 210 -26.15 -8.81 -23.20
C LYS A 210 -27.15 -9.64 -24.00
N ALA A 211 -28.39 -9.18 -24.09
CA ALA A 211 -29.37 -9.63 -25.09
C ALA A 211 -29.81 -8.45 -25.95
N LYS A 212 -30.32 -8.71 -27.17
CA LYS A 212 -30.70 -7.66 -28.12
C LYS A 212 -31.90 -6.85 -27.65
N ASN A 213 -32.86 -7.50 -27.00
CA ASN A 213 -34.09 -6.91 -26.45
C ASN A 213 -33.98 -6.51 -24.96
N ALA A 214 -32.76 -6.41 -24.41
CA ALA A 214 -32.50 -5.98 -23.04
C ALA A 214 -31.76 -4.65 -23.01
N LYS A 215 -32.19 -3.72 -22.15
CA LYS A 215 -31.60 -2.37 -22.06
C LYS A 215 -30.25 -2.38 -21.37
N GLU A 216 -30.15 -3.10 -20.25
CA GLU A 216 -28.96 -3.13 -19.40
C GLU A 216 -28.14 -4.41 -19.59
N TYR A 217 -26.82 -4.26 -19.40
CA TYR A 217 -25.92 -5.41 -19.29
C TYR A 217 -26.07 -6.06 -17.91
N THR A 218 -25.95 -7.38 -17.86
CA THR A 218 -25.88 -8.11 -16.59
C THR A 218 -24.42 -8.44 -16.30
N ASN A 219 -23.90 -7.92 -15.19
CA ASN A 219 -22.54 -8.19 -14.72
C ASN A 219 -22.53 -9.40 -13.80
N ILE A 220 -21.60 -10.31 -14.04
CA ILE A 220 -21.34 -11.46 -13.19
C ILE A 220 -19.89 -11.41 -12.74
N GLU A 221 -19.68 -11.48 -11.44
CA GLU A 221 -18.35 -11.52 -10.84
C GLU A 221 -18.07 -12.93 -10.30
N ILE A 222 -16.90 -13.46 -10.62
CA ILE A 222 -16.42 -14.73 -10.08
C ILE A 222 -15.11 -14.46 -9.34
N GLU A 223 -15.13 -14.67 -8.03
CA GLU A 223 -13.95 -14.59 -7.19
C GLU A 223 -13.26 -15.98 -7.12
N ASN A 224 -12.07 -16.09 -7.71
CA ASN A 224 -11.21 -17.26 -7.60
C ASN A 224 -10.28 -17.08 -6.40
N VAL A 225 -10.71 -17.68 -5.28
CA VAL A 225 -10.13 -17.46 -3.96
C VAL A 225 -8.92 -18.35 -3.75
N ILE A 226 -7.87 -17.77 -3.17
CA ILE A 226 -6.74 -18.52 -2.67
C ILE A 226 -7.17 -19.14 -1.34
N LYS A 227 -7.48 -20.43 -1.35
CA LYS A 227 -7.56 -21.20 -0.10
C LYS A 227 -6.17 -21.69 0.28
N THR A 228 -5.83 -21.58 1.56
CA THR A 228 -4.74 -22.36 2.15
C THR A 228 -5.01 -23.84 1.88
N TYR A 229 -4.06 -24.52 1.25
CA TYR A 229 -4.12 -25.94 0.95
C TYR A 229 -4.50 -26.72 2.22
N ASP A 230 -5.61 -27.45 2.19
CA ASP A 230 -5.79 -28.53 3.15
C ASP A 230 -4.65 -29.52 2.91
N PRO A 231 -3.89 -29.93 3.94
CA PRO A 231 -2.72 -30.80 3.76
C PRO A 231 -3.17 -32.15 3.19
N ILE A 232 -2.81 -32.44 1.94
CA ILE A 232 -3.10 -33.72 1.27
C ILE A 232 -2.03 -34.76 1.62
N ILE A 233 -0.78 -34.31 1.73
CA ILE A 233 0.32 -35.09 2.25
C ILE A 233 0.40 -34.88 3.76
N GLU A 234 0.15 -35.94 4.52
CA GLU A 234 0.16 -35.91 5.98
C GLU A 234 1.59 -35.92 6.53
N THR A 235 1.81 -35.18 7.62
CA THR A 235 3.10 -35.11 8.31
C THR A 235 2.89 -35.27 9.82
N ASP A 236 3.95 -35.58 10.55
CA ASP A 236 3.92 -35.63 12.01
C ASP A 236 3.95 -34.25 12.69
N ILE A 237 3.95 -33.17 11.89
CA ILE A 237 4.05 -31.79 12.38
C ILE A 237 2.66 -31.29 12.77
N LYS A 238 2.54 -30.85 14.02
CA LYS A 238 1.33 -30.19 14.51
C LYS A 238 1.12 -28.84 13.80
N ASN A 239 -0.09 -28.59 13.32
CA ASN A 239 -0.50 -27.35 12.63
C ASN A 239 0.32 -27.03 11.37
N ASN A 240 1.11 -27.97 10.84
CA ASN A 240 2.07 -27.72 9.77
C ASN A 240 3.06 -26.58 10.07
N GLU A 241 3.45 -26.37 11.33
CA GLU A 241 4.44 -25.36 11.71
C GLU A 241 5.63 -25.98 12.48
N ILE A 242 6.86 -25.63 12.09
CA ILE A 242 8.10 -25.99 12.81
C ILE A 242 8.81 -24.71 13.25
N THR A 243 9.18 -24.64 14.52
CA THR A 243 10.02 -23.56 15.07
C THR A 243 11.45 -24.03 15.26
N THR A 244 12.43 -23.28 14.75
CA THR A 244 13.87 -23.60 14.85
C THR A 244 14.74 -22.34 15.04
N LYS A 245 16.06 -22.50 15.18
CA LYS A 245 17.06 -21.40 15.15
C LYS A 245 17.84 -21.45 13.83
N TRP A 246 18.41 -20.31 13.43
CA TRP A 246 19.32 -20.24 12.28
C TRP A 246 20.51 -21.19 12.42
N GLY A 247 20.85 -21.91 11.34
CA GLY A 247 21.92 -22.89 11.31
C GLY A 247 21.57 -24.24 11.94
N ASN A 248 20.40 -24.38 12.59
CA ASN A 248 19.98 -25.65 13.15
C ASN A 248 19.36 -26.58 12.11
N LYS A 249 19.44 -27.87 12.40
CA LYS A 249 18.70 -28.94 11.72
C LYS A 249 17.18 -28.72 11.85
N ILE A 250 16.47 -28.88 10.74
CA ILE A 250 15.03 -29.13 10.70
C ILE A 250 14.83 -30.61 10.34
N GLU A 251 13.95 -31.28 11.09
CA GLU A 251 13.61 -32.69 10.91
C GLU A 251 12.11 -32.90 11.12
N PHE A 252 11.48 -33.64 10.23
CA PHE A 252 10.07 -34.07 10.35
C PHE A 252 9.82 -35.32 9.50
N ASN A 253 8.68 -36.00 9.69
CA ASN A 253 8.30 -37.19 8.94
C ASN A 253 7.07 -36.95 8.07
N ILE A 254 7.13 -37.43 6.83
CA ILE A 254 5.97 -37.59 5.95
C ILE A 254 5.32 -38.94 6.28
N LEU A 255 4.06 -38.91 6.70
CA LEU A 255 3.31 -40.11 7.06
C LEU A 255 2.91 -40.89 5.80
N ASP A 256 2.93 -42.22 5.87
CA ASP A 256 2.68 -43.13 4.74
C ASP A 256 3.47 -42.81 3.46
N TYR A 257 4.69 -42.28 3.57
CA TYR A 257 5.43 -41.74 2.43
C TYR A 257 5.49 -42.66 1.18
N ALA A 258 5.48 -43.99 1.37
CA ALA A 258 5.52 -44.98 0.31
C ALA A 258 4.31 -44.96 -0.64
N LYS A 259 3.20 -44.31 -0.27
CA LYS A 259 2.02 -44.17 -1.14
C LYS A 259 2.16 -43.11 -2.22
N TYR A 260 3.12 -42.19 -2.08
CA TYR A 260 3.27 -41.03 -2.95
C TYR A 260 4.40 -41.23 -3.97
N LYS A 261 4.19 -40.80 -5.22
CA LYS A 261 5.17 -40.96 -6.29
C LYS A 261 6.11 -39.75 -6.38
N ASN A 262 7.42 -40.00 -6.40
CA ASN A 262 8.46 -38.98 -6.60
C ASN A 262 8.35 -37.79 -5.62
N LEU A 263 8.25 -38.09 -4.32
CA LEU A 263 8.18 -37.07 -3.27
C LEU A 263 9.35 -36.07 -3.35
N LYS A 264 9.00 -34.79 -3.25
CA LYS A 264 9.96 -33.68 -3.23
C LYS A 264 9.55 -32.65 -2.18
N VAL A 265 10.53 -32.14 -1.45
CA VAL A 265 10.35 -30.99 -0.54
C VAL A 265 11.20 -29.83 -1.05
N ALA A 266 10.65 -28.62 -1.09
CA ALA A 266 11.34 -27.42 -1.56
C ALA A 266 10.74 -26.15 -0.94
N PRO A 267 11.49 -25.04 -0.81
CA PRO A 267 10.91 -23.77 -0.35
C PRO A 267 9.96 -23.18 -1.40
N THR A 268 8.98 -22.38 -0.97
CA THR A 268 8.00 -21.73 -1.88
C THR A 268 8.59 -20.61 -2.74
N SER A 269 9.74 -20.05 -2.35
CA SER A 269 10.41 -18.96 -3.07
C SER A 269 11.88 -19.28 -3.28
N TYR A 270 12.38 -19.01 -4.49
CA TYR A 270 13.81 -19.07 -4.84
C TYR A 270 14.66 -18.10 -4.03
N SER A 271 14.09 -16.99 -3.55
CA SER A 271 14.78 -16.06 -2.64
C SER A 271 15.19 -16.72 -1.33
N ASN A 272 14.46 -17.76 -0.90
CA ASN A 272 14.67 -18.47 0.36
C ASN A 272 15.54 -19.71 0.15
N SER A 273 16.64 -19.56 -0.59
CA SER A 273 17.56 -20.65 -0.86
C SER A 273 18.20 -21.13 0.43
N LEU A 274 17.98 -22.41 0.75
CA LEU A 274 18.61 -23.09 1.88
C LEU A 274 20.06 -23.45 1.53
N ILE A 275 20.93 -23.49 2.53
CA ILE A 275 22.34 -23.88 2.32
C ILE A 275 22.48 -25.38 2.02
N GLU A 276 21.57 -26.21 2.53
CA GLU A 276 21.52 -27.65 2.22
C GLU A 276 20.15 -28.02 1.65
N ASP A 277 20.16 -28.78 0.55
CA ASP A 277 18.96 -29.35 -0.04
C ASP A 277 18.25 -30.30 0.94
N PHE A 278 16.96 -30.55 0.68
CA PHE A 278 16.19 -31.53 1.44
C PHE A 278 16.68 -32.94 1.15
N VAL A 279 17.08 -33.66 2.20
CA VAL A 279 17.30 -35.09 2.14
C VAL A 279 16.04 -35.79 2.62
N ILE A 280 15.46 -36.64 1.77
CA ILE A 280 14.31 -37.49 2.11
C ILE A 280 14.81 -38.93 2.16
N ASN A 281 14.72 -39.56 3.32
CA ASN A 281 15.08 -40.96 3.50
C ASN A 281 13.98 -41.70 4.27
N ASN A 282 13.32 -42.67 3.62
CA ASN A 282 12.19 -43.41 4.18
C ASN A 282 11.11 -42.52 4.82
N GLY A 283 10.72 -41.44 4.13
CA GLY A 283 9.73 -40.46 4.62
C GLY A 283 10.25 -39.43 5.63
N LYS A 284 11.44 -39.65 6.19
CA LYS A 284 12.10 -38.68 7.06
C LYS A 284 12.73 -37.57 6.23
N VAL A 285 12.30 -36.34 6.47
CA VAL A 285 12.82 -35.14 5.82
C VAL A 285 13.83 -34.48 6.75
N THR A 286 14.99 -34.11 6.22
CA THR A 286 16.04 -33.40 6.96
C THR A 286 16.63 -32.29 6.10
N THR A 287 16.84 -31.12 6.69
CA THR A 287 17.55 -29.98 6.06
C THR A 287 18.20 -29.09 7.14
N THR A 288 19.08 -28.19 6.72
CA THR A 288 19.65 -27.13 7.56
C THR A 288 19.20 -25.75 7.08
N MET A 289 18.75 -24.90 8.00
CA MET A 289 18.17 -23.61 7.66
C MET A 289 19.17 -22.46 7.72
N LEU A 290 19.61 -21.99 6.56
CA LEU A 290 20.38 -20.75 6.37
C LEU A 290 20.09 -20.19 4.98
N TYR A 291 20.03 -18.86 4.82
CA TYR A 291 19.95 -18.27 3.49
C TYR A 291 21.29 -18.38 2.77
N ARG A 292 21.26 -18.82 1.51
CA ARG A 292 22.44 -18.83 0.65
C ARG A 292 22.90 -17.40 0.33
N ASN A 293 21.95 -16.48 0.14
CA ASN A 293 22.19 -15.07 -0.19
C ASN A 293 22.21 -14.17 1.06
N ASP A 294 23.17 -13.25 1.13
CA ASP A 294 23.39 -12.32 2.24
C ASP A 294 22.41 -11.13 2.22
N GLU A 295 21.65 -10.94 1.14
CA GLU A 295 20.64 -9.86 1.05
C GLU A 295 19.44 -10.05 2.00
N TYR A 296 19.14 -11.29 2.40
CA TYR A 296 18.00 -11.65 3.25
C TYR A 296 18.40 -11.86 4.72
N ASN A 297 19.53 -11.27 5.14
CA ASN A 297 20.20 -11.46 6.43
C ASN A 297 19.40 -10.86 7.61
N THR A 298 18.22 -11.42 7.86
CA THR A 298 17.26 -11.06 8.91
C THR A 298 17.50 -11.81 10.21
N PHE A 299 18.76 -12.14 10.51
CA PHE A 299 19.08 -13.09 11.57
C PHE A 299 18.71 -12.57 12.96
N PHE A 300 18.64 -11.26 13.19
CA PHE A 300 18.28 -10.64 14.48
C PHE A 300 16.77 -10.42 14.66
N GLN A 301 15.93 -10.86 13.73
CA GLN A 301 14.46 -10.78 13.84
C GLN A 301 13.80 -12.13 13.55
N SER A 302 12.63 -12.36 14.14
CA SER A 302 11.81 -13.53 13.82
C SER A 302 11.47 -13.52 12.33
N SER A 303 11.81 -14.61 11.65
CA SER A 303 11.58 -14.76 10.22
C SER A 303 10.80 -16.04 9.96
N TYR A 304 10.04 -16.10 8.86
CA TYR A 304 9.39 -17.33 8.46
C TYR A 304 9.41 -17.52 6.96
N PHE A 305 9.33 -18.76 6.53
CA PHE A 305 9.14 -19.14 5.14
C PHE A 305 8.35 -20.43 5.07
N TRP A 306 7.88 -20.76 3.87
CA TRP A 306 7.07 -21.95 3.64
C TRP A 306 7.86 -23.00 2.84
N LEU A 307 7.67 -24.26 3.20
CA LEU A 307 8.08 -25.43 2.44
C LEU A 307 6.87 -26.02 1.74
N ASN A 308 7.05 -26.44 0.50
CA ASN A 308 6.11 -27.26 -0.25
C ASN A 308 6.59 -28.72 -0.23
N ILE A 309 5.70 -29.63 0.15
CA ILE A 309 5.82 -31.07 -0.09
C ILE A 309 4.97 -31.39 -1.32
N MET A 310 5.59 -31.99 -2.33
CA MET A 310 5.01 -32.30 -3.63
C MET A 310 5.21 -33.78 -3.94
N ALA A 311 4.29 -34.36 -4.70
CA ALA A 311 4.39 -35.69 -5.31
C ALA A 311 3.69 -35.65 -6.68
N ASP A 312 4.14 -36.44 -7.64
CA ASP A 312 3.63 -36.42 -9.02
C ASP A 312 2.14 -36.75 -9.11
N ASP A 313 1.65 -37.61 -8.21
CA ASP A 313 0.28 -38.10 -8.13
C ASP A 313 -0.61 -37.25 -7.22
N ILE A 314 -0.07 -36.19 -6.63
CA ILE A 314 -0.81 -35.28 -5.74
C ILE A 314 -1.02 -33.93 -6.45
N PRO A 315 -2.28 -33.47 -6.63
CA PRO A 315 -2.58 -32.31 -7.45
C PRO A 315 -2.15 -30.97 -6.83
N SER A 316 -1.89 -30.93 -5.52
CA SER A 316 -1.48 -29.71 -4.83
C SER A 316 -0.47 -29.97 -3.69
N PRO A 317 0.48 -29.05 -3.46
CA PRO A 317 1.48 -29.24 -2.43
C PRO A 317 0.92 -29.09 -1.02
N THR A 318 1.38 -29.90 -0.07
CA THR A 318 1.23 -29.61 1.37
C THR A 318 2.23 -28.54 1.76
N LYS A 319 1.79 -27.53 2.53
CA LYS A 319 2.67 -26.47 3.02
C LYS A 319 3.02 -26.61 4.48
N ILE A 320 4.31 -26.51 4.80
CA ILE A 320 4.81 -26.39 6.18
C ILE A 320 5.41 -25.00 6.37
N LYS A 321 5.02 -24.31 7.44
CA LYS A 321 5.65 -23.07 7.86
C LYS A 321 6.88 -23.37 8.69
N ILE A 322 8.01 -22.80 8.32
CA ILE A 322 9.21 -22.81 9.13
C ILE A 322 9.35 -21.44 9.77
N ILE A 323 9.34 -21.39 11.09
CA ILE A 323 9.55 -20.20 11.91
C ILE A 323 10.97 -20.25 12.46
N ALA A 324 11.76 -19.24 12.14
CA ALA A 324 13.14 -19.10 12.56
C ALA A 324 13.27 -18.02 13.61
N ASN A 325 13.68 -18.45 14.79
CA ASN A 325 13.92 -17.57 15.91
C ASN A 325 15.16 -16.71 15.64
N PRO A 326 15.15 -15.44 16.10
CA PRO A 326 16.30 -14.57 15.97
C PRO A 326 17.52 -15.18 16.67
N ILE A 327 18.72 -14.88 16.15
CA ILE A 327 19.95 -15.11 16.88
C ILE A 327 20.06 -14.08 18.01
N ASP A 328 20.62 -14.51 19.13
CA ASP A 328 20.98 -13.60 20.21
C ASP A 328 21.97 -12.54 19.72
N THR A 329 21.97 -11.39 20.40
CA THR A 329 22.86 -10.26 20.07
C THR A 329 24.33 -10.69 20.09
N PRO A 330 25.24 -9.95 19.42
CA PRO A 330 26.67 -10.24 19.47
C PRO A 330 27.32 -10.07 20.86
N PHE A 331 26.57 -9.72 21.91
CA PHE A 331 27.07 -9.36 23.22
C PHE A 331 26.69 -10.39 24.30
N VAL A 332 27.52 -10.54 25.35
CA VAL A 332 27.39 -11.63 26.35
C VAL A 332 26.73 -11.20 27.68
N ASN A 333 26.84 -9.94 28.08
CA ASN A 333 26.36 -9.44 29.38
C ASN A 333 25.26 -8.41 29.19
N ASN A 334 24.09 -8.50 29.89
CA ASN A 334 23.00 -7.51 30.15
C ASN A 334 22.68 -6.40 29.12
N ASN A 335 23.29 -6.44 27.95
CA ASN A 335 23.34 -5.45 26.87
C ASN A 335 22.86 -6.15 25.59
N ASN A 336 21.89 -7.06 25.75
CA ASN A 336 21.10 -7.58 24.63
C ASN A 336 20.20 -6.51 24.00
N GLU A 337 20.27 -5.29 24.53
CA GLU A 337 19.52 -4.15 24.07
C GLU A 337 20.22 -3.49 22.88
N SER A 338 19.42 -3.04 21.92
CA SER A 338 19.89 -2.20 20.82
C SER A 338 20.38 -0.82 21.29
N ASN A 339 20.19 -0.49 22.57
CA ASN A 339 20.52 0.80 23.15
C ASN A 339 21.55 0.59 24.27
N ILE A 340 22.69 1.25 24.16
CA ILE A 340 23.80 1.16 25.10
C ILE A 340 23.95 2.52 25.76
N ASN A 341 23.59 2.58 27.05
CA ASN A 341 23.73 3.80 27.82
C ASN A 341 25.20 4.02 28.21
N LEU A 342 25.76 5.15 27.79
CA LEU A 342 27.08 5.60 28.16
C LEU A 342 26.98 6.79 29.09
N ASN A 343 27.66 6.71 30.23
CA ASN A 343 27.87 7.88 31.06
C ASN A 343 29.17 8.55 30.60
N VAL A 344 29.16 9.87 30.57
CA VAL A 344 30.36 10.64 30.21
C VAL A 344 31.41 10.47 31.31
N SER A 345 32.68 10.34 30.93
CA SER A 345 33.81 10.03 31.83
C SER A 345 33.68 8.75 32.67
N LYS A 346 32.81 7.81 32.26
CA LYS A 346 32.76 6.48 32.84
C LYS A 346 32.91 5.44 31.74
N GLU A 347 33.98 4.66 31.84
CA GLU A 347 34.20 3.53 30.95
C GLU A 347 33.06 2.52 31.07
N ASN A 348 32.57 2.07 29.92
CA ASN A 348 31.64 0.97 29.80
C ASN A 348 32.32 -0.15 29.01
N GLU A 349 32.25 -1.36 29.55
CA GLU A 349 32.83 -2.56 28.97
C GLU A 349 31.74 -3.42 28.34
N ILE A 350 31.87 -3.65 27.04
CA ILE A 350 30.92 -4.43 26.25
C ILE A 350 31.62 -5.69 25.76
N LEU A 351 31.25 -6.84 26.33
CA LEU A 351 31.83 -8.13 25.98
C LEU A 351 31.19 -8.67 24.70
N PHE A 352 32.02 -9.08 23.75
CA PHE A 352 31.61 -9.77 22.54
C PHE A 352 31.48 -11.28 22.76
N ASP A 353 30.57 -11.92 22.03
CA ASP A 353 30.55 -13.39 21.93
C ASP A 353 31.90 -13.87 21.35
N LYS A 354 32.47 -14.92 21.95
CA LYS A 354 33.73 -15.52 21.49
C LYS A 354 33.59 -16.18 20.11
N LYS A 355 32.36 -16.50 19.70
CA LYS A 355 32.06 -17.11 18.39
C LYS A 355 32.05 -16.11 17.23
N ILE A 356 32.09 -14.80 17.52
CA ILE A 356 32.12 -13.77 16.47
C ILE A 356 33.57 -13.30 16.22
N LYS A 357 33.90 -13.08 14.95
CA LYS A 357 35.23 -12.69 14.45
C LYS A 357 35.13 -11.42 13.59
N ASN A 358 36.26 -10.82 13.21
CA ASN A 358 36.33 -9.70 12.25
C ASN A 358 35.38 -8.53 12.58
N LYS A 359 35.45 -8.04 13.82
CA LYS A 359 34.48 -7.10 14.42
C LYS A 359 34.86 -5.68 14.03
N LYS A 360 33.99 -4.97 13.31
CA LYS A 360 34.21 -3.59 12.88
C LYS A 360 33.01 -2.73 13.22
N LEU A 361 33.25 -1.67 13.99
CA LEU A 361 32.25 -0.69 14.35
C LEU A 361 32.27 0.45 13.33
N HIS A 362 31.12 0.72 12.72
CA HIS A 362 30.95 1.78 11.73
C HIS A 362 29.96 2.83 12.23
N PHE A 363 30.23 4.08 11.89
CA PHE A 363 29.35 5.21 12.19
C PHE A 363 28.66 5.66 10.90
N LYS A 364 27.39 6.04 11.01
CA LYS A 364 26.66 6.62 9.87
C LYS A 364 27.07 8.08 9.62
N GLU A 365 27.54 8.77 10.66
CA GLU A 365 28.03 10.15 10.59
C GLU A 365 29.50 10.15 11.03
N ASP A 366 30.42 10.56 10.16
CA ASP A 366 31.87 10.54 10.44
C ASP A 366 32.26 11.36 11.67
N ASP A 367 31.49 12.42 11.97
CA ASP A 367 31.66 13.24 13.15
C ASP A 367 31.18 12.57 14.44
N ALA A 368 30.37 11.51 14.37
CA ALA A 368 29.81 10.86 15.55
C ALA A 368 30.88 10.21 16.43
N LYS A 369 32.03 9.82 15.86
CA LYS A 369 33.18 9.32 16.62
C LYS A 369 33.81 10.37 17.54
N LYS A 370 33.60 11.66 17.27
CA LYS A 370 34.07 12.75 18.15
C LYS A 370 33.34 12.79 19.49
N TYR A 371 32.22 12.08 19.62
CA TYR A 371 31.38 12.01 20.81
C TYR A 371 31.54 10.70 21.60
N LEU A 372 32.50 9.87 21.21
CA LEU A 372 32.77 8.60 21.86
C LEU A 372 34.29 8.43 21.99
N LEU A 373 34.74 7.98 23.15
CA LEU A 373 36.13 7.64 23.38
C LEU A 373 36.29 6.13 23.42
N PHE A 374 37.01 5.59 22.43
CA PHE A 374 37.36 4.18 22.35
C PHE A 374 38.72 3.95 23.00
N LYS A 375 38.75 3.28 24.15
CA LYS A 375 39.99 3.04 24.94
C LYS A 375 40.80 1.87 24.39
N ASN A 376 40.17 1.04 23.57
CA ASN A 376 40.78 -0.07 22.86
C ASN A 376 40.21 -0.18 21.44
N GLY A 377 40.81 -1.07 20.65
CA GLY A 377 40.53 -1.17 19.22
C GLY A 377 41.45 -0.27 18.40
N ASN A 378 41.54 -0.55 17.11
CA ASN A 378 42.30 0.27 16.17
C ASN A 378 41.36 1.29 15.53
N VAL A 379 41.59 2.58 15.77
CA VAL A 379 40.74 3.65 15.24
C VAL A 379 41.09 3.89 13.77
N GLU A 380 40.12 3.72 12.89
CA GLU A 380 40.24 3.92 11.44
C GLU A 380 39.48 5.18 11.01
N SER A 381 39.65 5.58 9.74
CA SER A 381 38.98 6.78 9.20
C SER A 381 37.45 6.69 9.28
N ASN A 382 36.90 5.50 9.04
CA ASN A 382 35.48 5.18 8.88
C ASN A 382 34.92 4.24 9.97
N GLY A 383 35.64 4.04 11.08
CA GLY A 383 35.21 3.10 12.11
C GLY A 383 36.27 2.78 13.16
N VAL A 384 36.00 1.73 13.94
CA VAL A 384 36.94 1.16 14.92
C VAL A 384 36.99 -0.36 14.75
N ASP A 385 38.19 -0.91 14.61
CA ASP A 385 38.42 -2.34 14.43
C ASP A 385 38.69 -3.03 15.79
N TYR A 386 37.89 -4.07 16.06
CA TYR A 386 37.93 -4.93 17.24
C TYR A 386 38.23 -6.40 16.91
N SER A 387 38.75 -6.71 15.72
CA SER A 387 38.87 -8.07 15.17
C SER A 387 39.73 -9.04 15.98
N GLY A 388 40.61 -8.54 16.85
CA GLY A 388 41.42 -9.34 17.79
C GLY A 388 40.98 -9.24 19.25
N LEU A 389 39.86 -8.58 19.54
CA LEU A 389 39.44 -8.22 20.89
C LEU A 389 38.16 -8.95 21.31
N ASP A 390 38.09 -9.31 22.58
CA ASP A 390 36.92 -9.94 23.21
C ASP A 390 35.96 -8.91 23.83
N LYS A 391 36.35 -7.64 23.88
CA LYS A 391 35.54 -6.55 24.40
C LYS A 391 35.80 -5.22 23.72
N MET A 392 34.80 -4.35 23.77
CA MET A 392 34.89 -2.93 23.47
C MET A 392 34.84 -2.14 24.78
N ILE A 393 35.81 -1.27 24.99
CA ILE A 393 35.86 -0.33 26.11
C ILE A 393 35.60 1.05 25.54
N ILE A 394 34.44 1.60 25.89
CA ILE A 394 33.95 2.86 25.36
C ILE A 394 33.48 3.79 26.47
N GLU A 395 33.72 5.07 26.30
CA GLU A 395 33.32 6.14 27.19
C GLU A 395 32.56 7.19 26.37
N GLY A 396 31.47 7.75 26.92
CA GLY A 396 30.75 8.84 26.27
C GLY A 396 31.55 10.15 26.30
N TRP A 397 31.44 10.98 25.26
CA TRP A 397 32.07 12.30 25.15
C TRP A 397 31.05 13.36 24.72
N VAL A 398 31.09 14.55 25.33
CA VAL A 398 30.18 15.66 24.99
C VAL A 398 30.95 16.76 24.26
N PHE A 399 30.67 16.93 22.97
CA PHE A 399 31.13 18.07 22.16
C PHE A 399 29.94 18.61 21.34
N ASP A 400 29.10 19.40 21.99
CA ASP A 400 28.02 20.21 21.38
C ASP A 400 27.45 19.73 20.04
N LYS A 401 26.39 18.93 20.10
CA LYS A 401 25.27 18.91 19.14
C LYS A 401 24.03 18.40 19.88
N SER A 402 22.86 18.79 19.41
CA SER A 402 21.51 18.41 19.86
C SER A 402 21.15 16.91 19.83
N LYS A 403 22.14 16.00 19.71
CA LYS A 403 21.92 14.56 19.55
C LYS A 403 22.39 13.78 20.78
N ASN A 404 21.44 13.31 21.56
CA ASN A 404 21.69 12.47 22.74
C ASN A 404 21.88 10.98 22.41
N TYR A 405 21.90 10.64 21.12
CA TYR A 405 22.08 9.27 20.65
C TYR A 405 22.97 9.21 19.41
N ILE A 406 23.78 8.15 19.31
CA ILE A 406 24.69 7.88 18.20
C ILE A 406 24.39 6.51 17.63
N TRP A 407 23.96 6.46 16.37
CA TRP A 407 23.71 5.20 15.67
C TRP A 407 25.02 4.60 15.15
N CYS A 408 25.29 3.35 15.53
CA CYS A 408 26.41 2.55 15.09
C CYS A 408 25.96 1.22 14.48
N ASN A 409 26.80 0.70 13.58
CA ASN A 409 26.66 -0.62 12.99
C ASN A 409 27.89 -1.46 13.35
N LEU A 410 27.71 -2.58 14.02
CA LEU A 410 28.77 -3.57 14.22
C LEU A 410 28.67 -4.62 13.12
N SER A 411 29.62 -4.61 12.19
CA SER A 411 29.83 -5.71 11.24
C SER A 411 30.72 -6.75 11.91
N PHE A 412 30.37 -8.03 11.79
CA PHE A 412 31.17 -9.13 12.31
C PHE A 412 30.86 -10.43 11.58
N ASP A 413 31.81 -11.34 11.58
CA ASP A 413 31.65 -12.68 11.03
C ASP A 413 31.15 -13.62 12.12
N LYS A 414 30.04 -14.32 11.83
CA LYS A 414 29.47 -15.36 12.70
C LYS A 414 29.58 -16.71 12.01
N GLU A 415 30.10 -17.68 12.73
CA GLU A 415 30.20 -19.07 12.29
C GLU A 415 28.95 -19.86 12.66
N PHE A 416 28.36 -20.53 11.67
CA PHE A 416 27.27 -21.48 11.83
C PHE A 416 27.79 -22.89 11.53
N ILE A 417 27.55 -23.82 12.46
CA ILE A 417 27.94 -25.24 12.30
C ILE A 417 26.76 -25.98 11.68
N LEU A 418 26.95 -26.54 10.48
CA LEU A 418 25.93 -27.30 9.77
C LEU A 418 25.89 -28.77 10.22
N LEU A 419 24.87 -29.49 9.75
CA LEU A 419 24.62 -30.90 10.05
C LEU A 419 25.80 -31.85 9.78
N ASN A 420 26.57 -31.59 8.75
CA ASN A 420 27.74 -32.37 8.36
C ASN A 420 29.04 -31.91 9.05
N ASN A 421 28.94 -31.09 10.12
CA ASN A 421 30.05 -30.40 10.79
C ASN A 421 30.83 -29.42 9.89
N SER A 422 30.32 -29.08 8.70
CA SER A 422 30.88 -27.96 7.94
C SER A 422 30.54 -26.64 8.63
N ILE A 423 31.43 -25.66 8.50
CA ILE A 423 31.27 -24.33 9.09
C ILE A 423 30.98 -23.36 7.95
N VAL A 424 29.87 -22.63 8.06
CA VAL A 424 29.57 -21.50 7.18
C VAL A 424 29.74 -20.22 7.97
N THR A 425 30.60 -19.34 7.46
CA THR A 425 30.80 -18.01 8.01
C THR A 425 29.93 -17.01 7.26
N LYS A 426 29.15 -16.22 7.98
CA LYS A 426 28.35 -15.12 7.42
C LYS A 426 28.75 -13.81 8.06
N ASN A 427 28.93 -12.78 7.24
CA ASN A 427 29.07 -11.42 7.75
C ASN A 427 27.67 -10.91 8.16
N LEU A 428 27.54 -10.52 9.42
CA LEU A 428 26.30 -10.00 9.99
C LEU A 428 26.53 -8.54 10.38
N VAL A 429 25.47 -7.74 10.26
CA VAL A 429 25.48 -6.34 10.69
C VAL A 429 24.45 -6.16 11.79
N TYR A 430 24.91 -5.82 12.98
CA TYR A 430 24.07 -5.49 14.12
C TYR A 430 24.01 -3.98 14.32
N ASN A 431 22.80 -3.43 14.27
CA ASN A 431 22.55 -2.00 14.43
C ASN A 431 22.23 -1.70 15.90
N PHE A 432 22.89 -0.69 16.47
CA PHE A 432 22.65 -0.28 17.85
C PHE A 432 22.96 1.21 18.07
N PHE A 433 22.51 1.75 19.20
CA PHE A 433 22.64 3.15 19.57
C PHE A 433 23.46 3.29 20.84
N PHE A 434 24.41 4.23 20.87
CA PHE A 434 24.94 4.75 22.12
C PHE A 434 24.08 5.92 22.59
N ILE A 435 23.52 5.84 23.79
CA ILE A 435 22.79 6.94 24.42
C ILE A 435 23.73 7.62 25.39
N LEU A 436 23.99 8.91 25.18
CA LEU A 436 24.88 9.69 26.03
C LEU A 436 24.09 10.30 27.18
N LYS A 437 24.53 10.06 28.42
CA LYS A 437 23.95 10.70 29.61
C LYS A 437 24.64 12.03 29.89
N GLU A 438 23.89 13.13 29.80
CA GLU A 438 24.36 14.50 30.09
C GLU A 438 24.83 14.68 31.55
N TYR A 439 25.81 15.57 31.75
CA TYR A 439 26.20 16.08 33.06
C TYR A 439 25.24 17.13 33.60
N LYS A 440 25.30 17.40 34.91
CA LYS A 440 24.58 18.52 35.55
C LYS A 440 25.52 19.71 35.78
N ILE A 441 24.96 20.93 35.83
CA ILE A 441 25.67 22.19 36.14
C ILE A 441 26.64 22.10 37.33
N ASN A 442 26.28 21.31 38.34
CA ASN A 442 27.06 21.20 39.58
C ASN A 442 28.27 20.24 39.48
N ASP A 443 28.51 19.60 38.33
CA ASP A 443 29.61 18.63 38.14
C ASP A 443 30.93 19.28 37.65
N ILE A 444 30.91 20.58 37.27
CA ILE A 444 32.08 21.35 36.81
C ILE A 444 32.88 21.89 38.00
N LYS A 445 34.22 21.77 37.94
CA LYS A 445 35.12 22.38 38.93
C LYS A 445 36.16 23.28 38.28
N ILE A 446 35.99 24.60 38.46
CA ILE A 446 36.98 25.61 38.07
C ILE A 446 37.72 26.11 39.32
N ASN A 447 39.04 25.94 39.36
CA ASN A 447 39.94 26.40 40.42
C ASN A 447 41.40 26.40 39.91
N ASP A 448 42.33 26.93 40.70
CA ASP A 448 43.75 27.06 40.33
C ASP A 448 44.48 25.73 40.07
N GLN A 449 43.96 24.61 40.57
CA GLN A 449 44.55 23.29 40.30
C GLN A 449 44.17 22.75 38.93
N ASN A 450 43.04 23.18 38.41
CA ASN A 450 42.47 22.66 37.18
C ASN A 450 42.52 23.69 36.04
N THR A 451 42.64 24.97 36.35
CA THR A 451 42.62 26.08 35.39
C THR A 451 43.74 27.07 35.70
N ILE A 452 44.53 27.44 34.69
CA ILE A 452 45.63 28.39 34.78
C ILE A 452 45.54 29.33 33.58
N ILE A 453 45.61 30.64 33.83
CA ILE A 453 45.74 31.65 32.78
C ILE A 453 47.21 32.07 32.66
N GLN A 454 47.71 32.14 31.44
CA GLN A 454 49.08 32.59 31.16
C GLN A 454 49.12 33.40 29.87
N SER A 455 49.98 34.41 29.82
CA SER A 455 50.29 35.15 28.60
C SER A 455 51.79 35.14 28.35
N ASN A 456 52.18 35.14 27.07
CA ASN A 456 53.58 35.34 26.68
C ASN A 456 53.90 36.83 26.50
N ASP A 457 52.88 37.68 26.40
CA ASP A 457 53.00 39.10 26.01
C ASP A 457 52.67 40.06 27.17
N ASP A 458 52.19 39.53 28.30
CA ASP A 458 51.85 40.28 29.51
C ASP A 458 52.34 39.56 30.78
N ASN A 459 53.43 40.09 31.36
CA ASN A 459 53.99 39.58 32.61
C ASN A 459 53.22 40.04 33.86
N ASP A 460 52.33 41.02 33.73
CA ASP A 460 51.50 41.53 34.83
C ASP A 460 50.13 40.83 34.89
N LEU A 461 49.90 39.81 34.04
CA LEU A 461 48.64 39.08 33.99
C LEU A 461 48.33 38.45 35.36
N ASN A 462 47.11 38.68 35.83
CA ASN A 462 46.57 38.04 37.04
C ASN A 462 45.11 37.63 36.82
N TYR A 463 44.61 36.68 37.61
CA TYR A 463 43.22 36.28 37.56
C TYR A 463 42.68 35.85 38.92
N GLU A 464 41.36 35.96 39.09
CA GLU A 464 40.62 35.50 40.27
C GLU A 464 39.54 34.50 39.84
N ILE A 465 39.31 33.46 40.64
CA ILE A 465 38.28 32.45 40.36
C ILE A 465 37.19 32.52 41.43
N ASN A 466 35.95 32.76 41.00
CA ASN A 466 34.78 32.82 41.88
C ASN A 466 33.55 32.17 41.22
N ASN A 467 32.94 31.17 41.86
CA ASN A 467 31.69 30.53 41.39
C ASN A 467 31.69 30.11 39.89
N ASN A 468 32.76 29.45 39.42
CA ASN A 468 32.95 29.07 38.01
C ASN A 468 33.05 30.27 37.04
N ILE A 469 33.35 31.46 37.54
CA ILE A 469 33.73 32.64 36.78
C ILE A 469 35.22 32.89 37.04
N VAL A 470 35.99 33.17 35.99
CA VAL A 470 37.40 33.53 36.07
C VAL A 470 37.53 34.98 35.60
N ASP A 471 37.80 35.89 36.51
CA ASP A 471 38.06 37.30 36.22
C ASP A 471 39.55 37.44 35.86
N VAL A 472 39.86 37.79 34.61
CA VAL A 472 41.22 37.90 34.08
C VAL A 472 41.57 39.37 33.88
N TYR A 473 42.69 39.80 34.44
CA TYR A 473 43.23 41.15 34.33
C TYR A 473 44.47 41.10 33.44
N THR A 474 44.41 41.68 32.25
CA THR A 474 45.53 41.63 31.30
C THR A 474 45.65 42.89 30.44
N LYS A 475 46.86 43.10 29.93
CA LYS A 475 47.26 44.14 28.97
C LYS A 475 47.57 43.59 27.57
N ALA A 476 47.58 42.27 27.38
CA ALA A 476 47.96 41.62 26.11
C ALA A 476 46.74 41.14 25.33
N ASP A 477 46.60 41.57 24.07
CA ASP A 477 45.49 41.26 23.14
C ASP A 477 45.15 39.77 23.00
N ASN A 478 46.05 38.90 23.47
CA ASN A 478 45.85 37.46 23.52
C ASN A 478 46.45 36.88 24.81
N PHE A 479 45.79 35.84 25.33
CA PHE A 479 46.32 35.00 26.40
C PHE A 479 45.87 33.55 26.23
N TYR A 480 46.46 32.63 26.99
CA TYR A 480 46.16 31.21 26.97
C TYR A 480 45.47 30.77 28.26
N LEU A 481 44.29 30.17 28.11
CA LEU A 481 43.63 29.41 29.15
C LEU A 481 44.12 27.96 29.07
N LYS A 482 44.91 27.54 30.05
CA LYS A 482 45.25 26.14 30.28
C LYS A 482 44.23 25.55 31.22
N ILE A 483 43.53 24.51 30.79
CA ILE A 483 42.59 23.81 31.67
C ILE A 483 42.78 22.30 31.55
N LYS A 484 42.63 21.58 32.67
CA LYS A 484 42.66 20.12 32.66
C LYS A 484 41.66 19.61 31.64
N THR A 485 42.14 18.71 30.79
CA THR A 485 41.36 18.18 29.68
C THR A 485 40.07 17.51 30.15
N GLU A 486 40.06 16.93 31.37
CA GLU A 486 38.86 16.34 31.99
C GLU A 486 37.82 17.39 32.42
N GLU A 487 38.24 18.56 32.89
CA GLU A 487 37.28 19.63 33.25
C GLU A 487 36.76 20.32 32.00
N PHE A 488 37.63 20.55 31.00
CA PHE A 488 37.21 21.08 29.69
C PHE A 488 36.11 20.23 29.05
N ARG A 489 36.19 18.89 29.14
CA ARG A 489 35.17 17.96 28.65
C ARG A 489 33.76 18.19 29.19
N LYS A 490 33.63 18.85 30.33
CA LYS A 490 32.35 19.05 31.01
C LYS A 490 31.62 20.31 30.55
N PHE A 491 32.28 21.22 29.85
CA PHE A 491 31.66 22.46 29.37
C PHE A 491 32.09 22.77 27.93
N ASN A 492 31.13 23.09 27.06
CA ASN A 492 31.49 23.71 25.78
C ASN A 492 31.68 25.20 26.04
N SER A 493 32.84 25.76 25.72
CA SER A 493 33.27 27.10 26.12
C SER A 493 32.32 28.21 25.63
N ILE A 494 31.24 28.45 26.36
CA ILE A 494 30.63 29.78 26.42
C ILE A 494 31.44 30.55 27.47
N ILE A 495 32.57 31.09 27.03
CA ILE A 495 33.25 32.14 27.76
C ILE A 495 32.49 33.42 27.43
N GLU A 496 31.49 33.70 28.26
CA GLU A 496 30.64 34.90 28.17
C GLU A 496 31.35 36.10 28.80
N GLU A 497 31.51 37.18 28.04
CA GLU A 497 31.90 38.49 28.55
C GLU A 497 30.81 39.07 29.47
N PHE A 498 31.23 39.73 30.54
CA PHE A 498 30.40 40.67 31.29
C PHE A 498 31.22 41.93 31.56
N SER A 499 31.01 43.00 30.82
CA SER A 499 31.49 44.34 31.19
C SER A 499 30.78 45.45 30.41
N ASP A 500 30.73 46.63 31.02
CA ASP A 500 29.95 47.82 30.64
C ASP A 500 30.47 48.55 29.37
N ASP A 501 31.56 48.10 28.74
CA ASP A 501 32.14 48.67 27.52
C ASP A 501 32.40 47.55 26.46
N ASP A 502 31.78 47.68 25.27
CA ASP A 502 31.74 46.69 24.18
C ASP A 502 33.12 46.15 23.73
N THR A 503 33.56 44.96 24.20
CA THR A 503 34.76 44.26 23.64
C THR A 503 34.49 42.80 23.21
N ASP A 504 34.39 42.56 21.91
CA ASP A 504 34.17 41.21 21.37
C ASP A 504 35.31 40.22 21.74
N ILE A 505 34.98 39.19 22.55
CA ILE A 505 35.89 38.07 22.85
C ILE A 505 35.81 37.01 21.74
N LYS A 506 36.95 36.69 21.12
CA LYS A 506 37.06 35.57 20.17
C LYS A 506 37.85 34.42 20.78
N LEU A 507 37.20 33.25 20.83
CA LEU A 507 37.84 32.00 21.24
C LEU A 507 38.39 31.26 20.02
N GLU A 508 39.68 30.93 20.06
CA GLU A 508 40.31 30.08 19.06
C GLU A 508 40.80 28.80 19.72
N TYR A 509 40.04 27.72 19.52
CA TYR A 509 40.47 26.38 19.88
C TYR A 509 39.93 25.37 18.87
N THR A 510 40.74 24.36 18.56
CA THR A 510 40.31 23.16 17.86
C THR A 510 40.61 22.01 18.78
N PHE A 511 39.58 21.28 19.21
CA PHE A 511 39.76 20.13 20.08
C PHE A 511 39.79 18.84 19.26
N ASP A 512 40.88 18.09 19.31
CA ASP A 512 41.09 16.85 18.56
C ASP A 512 41.40 15.64 19.48
N ILE A 513 41.49 14.44 18.88
CA ILE A 513 41.79 13.21 19.63
C ILE A 513 43.15 13.28 20.34
N TYR A 514 44.11 13.99 19.77
CA TYR A 514 45.46 14.07 20.31
C TYR A 514 45.50 14.90 21.60
N GLN A 515 44.67 15.94 21.71
CA GLN A 515 44.49 16.69 22.95
C GLN A 515 43.90 15.84 24.08
N TYR A 516 43.18 14.75 23.80
CA TYR A 516 42.65 13.85 24.84
C TYR A 516 43.72 13.20 25.71
N TYR A 517 44.92 12.98 25.15
CA TYR A 517 46.02 12.32 25.86
C TYR A 517 46.90 13.30 26.65
N LYS A 518 46.59 14.60 26.60
CA LYS A 518 47.27 15.61 27.40
C LYS A 518 46.52 15.85 28.70
N GLU A 519 47.26 16.10 29.78
CA GLU A 519 46.69 16.46 31.07
C GLU A 519 45.94 17.79 30.99
N TYR A 520 46.47 18.75 30.23
CA TYR A 520 45.88 20.08 30.01
C TYR A 520 45.69 20.36 28.52
N CYS A 521 44.61 21.07 28.19
CA CYS A 521 44.39 21.69 26.88
C CYS A 521 44.62 23.21 26.96
N ASP A 522 45.25 23.75 25.91
CA ASP A 522 45.56 25.17 25.79
C ASP A 522 44.54 25.83 24.84
N ILE A 523 43.81 26.82 25.33
CA ILE A 523 42.80 27.57 24.58
C ILE A 523 43.31 28.99 24.41
N LYS A 524 43.46 29.44 23.17
CA LYS A 524 43.85 30.82 22.91
C LYS A 524 42.60 31.70 23.00
N ILE A 525 42.67 32.69 23.88
CA ILE A 525 41.64 33.72 24.04
C ILE A 525 42.19 35.01 23.46
N SER A 526 41.45 35.60 22.52
CA SER A 526 41.83 36.81 21.82
C SER A 526 40.76 37.87 22.03
N TYR A 527 41.16 39.13 22.20
CA TYR A 527 40.22 40.25 22.32
C TYR A 527 40.61 41.39 21.37
N PHE A 528 39.68 42.33 21.16
CA PHE A 528 39.92 43.54 20.39
C PHE A 528 39.61 44.76 21.25
N SER A 529 40.62 45.56 21.62
CA SER A 529 40.44 46.75 22.47
C SER A 529 41.17 47.98 21.90
N TYR A 530 40.63 49.18 22.15
CA TYR A 530 41.29 50.43 21.79
C TYR A 530 42.43 50.77 22.80
N LEU A 531 43.55 51.25 22.27
CA LEU A 531 44.89 51.29 22.91
C LEU A 531 45.05 52.13 24.20
N ASP A 532 44.06 52.95 24.57
CA ASP A 532 44.24 54.02 25.57
C ASP A 532 43.78 53.68 27.02
N GLU A 533 43.29 52.46 27.29
CA GLU A 533 42.91 52.02 28.64
C GLU A 533 43.50 50.64 29.00
N LYS A 534 44.79 50.61 29.38
CA LYS A 534 45.55 49.35 29.56
C LYS A 534 45.37 48.67 30.93
N LEU A 535 44.13 48.38 31.31
CA LEU A 535 43.78 47.35 32.29
C LEU A 535 42.39 46.81 31.91
N ILE A 536 42.36 45.80 31.04
CA ILE A 536 41.12 45.17 30.63
C ILE A 536 40.79 44.07 31.64
N SER A 537 39.57 44.13 32.17
CA SER A 537 39.02 43.07 33.03
C SER A 537 38.08 42.22 32.19
N THR A 538 38.51 41.01 31.84
CA THR A 538 37.69 40.05 31.10
C THR A 538 37.10 39.03 32.07
N LYS A 539 35.79 38.81 32.02
CA LYS A 539 35.14 37.74 32.79
C LYS A 539 34.97 36.50 31.91
N LEU A 540 35.49 35.36 32.35
CA LEU A 540 35.30 34.08 31.68
C LEU A 540 34.34 33.23 32.52
N LYS A 541 33.09 33.12 32.09
CA LYS A 541 32.13 32.21 32.72
C LYS A 541 32.26 30.80 32.14
N PHE A 542 32.10 29.78 32.95
CA PHE A 542 32.08 28.38 32.52
C PHE A 542 30.67 27.81 32.74
N GLY A 543 30.02 27.32 31.68
CA GLY A 543 28.62 26.89 31.74
C GLY A 543 28.29 25.68 30.85
N TYR A 544 27.12 25.08 31.12
CA TYR A 544 26.51 24.06 30.26
C TYR A 544 25.60 24.72 29.24
N ASN A 545 25.75 24.35 27.97
CA ASN A 545 24.86 24.82 26.92
C ASN A 545 23.55 23.99 26.93
N GLN A 546 22.51 24.49 27.62
CA GLN A 546 21.12 24.02 27.45
C GLN A 546 20.27 25.19 26.89
N TYR A 547 20.43 25.47 25.60
CA TYR A 547 19.58 26.29 24.72
C TYR A 547 19.34 27.79 25.03
N ASP A 548 19.37 28.56 23.94
CA ASP A 548 18.88 29.94 23.70
C ASP A 548 19.33 31.04 24.67
N LEU A 549 20.50 31.60 24.37
CA LEU A 549 20.82 33.00 24.69
C LEU A 549 19.79 33.91 23.98
N ASN A 550 18.67 34.16 24.66
CA ASN A 550 17.83 35.32 24.37
C ASN A 550 18.62 36.56 24.77
N PHE A 551 19.24 37.21 23.79
CA PHE A 551 19.73 38.58 23.94
C PHE A 551 18.55 39.48 24.31
N LYS A 552 18.55 40.00 25.54
CA LYS A 552 17.75 41.17 25.88
C LYS A 552 18.53 42.41 25.47
N VAL A 553 18.17 42.96 24.31
CA VAL A 553 18.53 44.34 23.98
C VAL A 553 17.73 45.24 24.91
N HIS A 554 18.40 45.86 25.89
CA HIS A 554 17.84 47.02 26.57
C HIS A 554 18.12 48.26 25.71
N LEU A 555 17.09 48.75 25.01
CA LEU A 555 17.09 50.11 24.48
C LEU A 555 16.50 51.03 25.53
N SER A 556 17.35 51.80 26.21
CA SER A 556 17.14 53.22 26.54
C SER A 556 18.29 53.76 27.39
#